data_AF-A0A972PI44-F1
#
_entry.id   AF-A0A972PI44-F1
#
_cell.length_a   1.000
_cell.length_b   1.000
_cell.length_c   1.000
_cell.angle_alpha   90.00
_cell.angle_beta   90.00
_cell.angle_gamma   90.00
#
_symmetry.space_group_name_H-M   'P 1'
#
loop_
_entity.id
_entity.type
_entity.pdbx_description
1 polymer ?
#
loop_
_entity_poly.entity_id
_entity_poly.type
_entity_poly.pdbx_seq_one_letter_code
_entity_poly.pdbx_strand_id
1 'polypeptide(L)' 'MKLRVPIEEAREGDRINGKKVVEVLHRLHARYVRLILEGGRDIVDGYMGRDTVEIERP' A
#
# COMPACT_ATOMS: atom_id res chain seq x y z
N MET A 1 -5.02 8.65 12.29
CA MET A 1 -3.70 9.31 12.27
C MET A 1 -2.99 9.02 10.94
N LYS A 2 -2.28 10.00 10.37
CA LYS A 2 -1.42 9.80 9.19
C LYS A 2 -0.07 9.22 9.62
N LEU A 3 0.34 8.13 9.00
CA LEU A 3 1.56 7.40 9.29
C LEU A 3 2.31 7.13 8.00
N ARG A 4 3.63 7.37 8.00
CA ARG A 4 4.50 6.94 6.91
C ARG A 4 5.09 5.59 7.26
N VAL A 5 4.77 4.57 6.47
CA VAL A 5 5.22 3.18 6.68
C VAL A 5 5.95 2.67 5.42
N PRO A 6 6.83 1.67 5.54
CA PRO A 6 7.30 0.90 4.39
C PRO A 6 6.12 0.35 3.59
N ILE A 7 6.22 0.30 2.25
CA ILE A 7 5.11 -0.14 1.40
C ILE A 7 4.67 -1.57 1.70
N GLU A 8 5.58 -2.43 2.13
CA GLU A 8 5.31 -3.81 2.55
C GLU A 8 4.52 -3.92 3.86
N GLU A 9 4.43 -2.85 4.65
CA GLU A 9 3.65 -2.83 5.90
C GLU A 9 2.22 -2.31 5.71
N ALA A 10 1.87 -1.84 4.51
CA ALA A 10 0.51 -1.47 4.16
C ALA A 10 -0.38 -2.71 4.12
N ARG A 11 -1.59 -2.59 4.67
CA ARG A 11 -2.54 -3.69 4.82
C ARG A 11 -3.86 -3.35 4.14
N GLU A 12 -4.61 -4.40 3.80
CA GLU A 12 -6.02 -4.22 3.41
C GLU A 12 -6.77 -3.46 4.52
N GLY A 13 -7.53 -2.46 4.10
CA GLY A 13 -8.24 -1.56 5.00
C GLY A 13 -7.51 -0.29 5.38
N ASP A 14 -6.19 -0.22 5.22
CA ASP A 14 -5.47 1.06 5.32
C ASP A 14 -6.00 2.03 4.26
N ARG A 15 -5.97 3.33 4.54
CA ARG A 15 -6.37 4.35 3.55
C ARG A 15 -5.15 5.08 3.02
N ILE A 16 -5.05 5.21 1.70
CA ILE A 16 -4.03 6.01 1.03
C ILE A 16 -4.76 7.09 0.23
N ASN A 17 -4.45 8.36 0.51
CA ASN A 17 -5.13 9.51 -0.11
C ASN A 17 -6.66 9.43 -0.01
N GLY A 18 -7.18 9.03 1.16
CA GLY A 18 -8.61 8.85 1.41
C GLY A 18 -9.25 7.60 0.78
N LYS A 19 -8.53 6.83 -0.04
CA LYS A 19 -9.02 5.58 -0.65
C LYS A 19 -8.56 4.36 0.11
N LYS A 20 -9.46 3.40 0.33
CA LYS A 20 -9.17 2.17 1.05
C LYS A 20 -8.33 1.22 0.19
N VAL A 21 -7.28 0.64 0.74
CA VAL A 21 -6.56 -0.49 0.14
C VAL A 21 -7.49 -1.70 0.21
N VAL A 22 -7.80 -2.29 -0.93
CA VAL A 22 -8.71 -3.45 -1.04
C VAL A 22 -7.98 -4.75 -1.34
N GLU A 23 -6.77 -4.70 -1.87
CA GLU A 23 -5.94 -5.87 -2.13
C GLU A 23 -4.46 -5.49 -2.01
N VAL A 24 -3.66 -6.41 -1.46
CA VAL A 24 -2.20 -6.27 -1.36
C VAL A 24 -1.52 -7.47 -2.01
N LEU A 25 -0.77 -7.22 -3.07
CA LEU A 25 0.00 -8.23 -3.79
C LEU A 25 1.49 -8.10 -3.46
N HIS A 26 2.05 -9.11 -2.80
CA HIS A 26 3.49 -9.22 -2.55
C HIS A 26 4.16 -10.17 -3.55
N ARG A 27 5.09 -9.64 -4.35
CA ARG A 27 5.96 -10.42 -5.23
C ARG A 27 7.35 -10.53 -4.62
N LEU A 28 7.50 -11.45 -3.67
CA LEU A 28 8.71 -11.62 -2.85
C LEU A 28 9.99 -11.80 -3.68
N HIS A 29 9.95 -12.59 -4.75
CA HIS A 29 11.11 -12.82 -5.61
C HIS A 29 11.67 -11.53 -6.23
N ALA A 30 10.79 -10.61 -6.63
CA ALA A 30 11.15 -9.31 -7.20
C ALA A 30 11.23 -8.20 -6.14
N ARG A 31 10.99 -8.53 -4.86
CA ARG A 31 10.82 -7.57 -3.77
C ARG A 31 9.84 -6.44 -4.12
N TYR A 32 8.78 -6.75 -4.87
CA TYR A 32 7.81 -5.76 -5.36
C TYR A 32 6.49 -5.91 -4.60
N VAL A 33 5.86 -4.79 -4.28
CA VAL A 33 4.55 -4.70 -3.63
C VAL A 33 3.63 -3.87 -4.51
N ARG A 34 2.39 -4.34 -4.66
CA ARG A 34 1.31 -3.62 -5.32
C ARG A 34 0.11 -3.56 -4.41
N LEU A 35 -0.38 -2.35 -4.17
CA LEU A 35 -1.59 -2.06 -3.40
C LEU A 35 -2.67 -1.62 -4.39
N ILE A 36 -3.81 -2.31 -4.38
CA ILE A 36 -4.97 -1.93 -5.17
C ILE A 36 -5.89 -1.11 -4.27
N LEU A 37 -6.26 0.08 -4.72
CA LEU A 37 -7.17 0.96 -3.99
C LEU A 37 -8.61 0.75 -4.46
N GLU A 38 -9.55 1.14 -3.59
CA GLU A 38 -10.98 1.11 -3.86
C GLU A 38 -11.30 1.80 -5.20
N GLY A 39 -12.09 1.12 -6.03
CA GLY A 39 -12.35 1.49 -7.42
C GLY A 39 -11.46 0.78 -8.44
N GLY A 40 -10.44 0.02 -8.03
CA GLY A 40 -9.67 -0.93 -8.85
C GLY A 40 -8.76 -0.33 -9.93
N ARG A 41 -8.91 0.97 -10.23
CA ARG A 41 -8.09 1.71 -11.20
C ARG A 41 -6.84 2.31 -10.58
N ASP A 42 -6.94 2.72 -9.32
CA ASP A 42 -5.83 3.37 -8.62
C ASP A 42 -4.97 2.32 -7.95
N ILE A 43 -3.70 2.31 -8.34
CA ILE A 43 -2.71 1.35 -7.87
C ILE A 43 -1.54 2.14 -7.29
N VAL A 44 -1.08 1.72 -6.11
CA VAL A 44 0.16 2.20 -5.51
C VAL A 44 1.13 1.04 -5.49
N ASP A 45 2.31 1.21 -6.08
CA ASP A 45 3.31 0.16 -6.13
C ASP A 45 4.72 0.65 -5.78
N GLY A 46 5.60 -0.31 -5.53
CA GLY A 46 6.96 -0.03 -5.11
C GLY A 46 7.71 -1.28 -4.68
N TYR A 47 8.89 -1.08 -4.12
CA TYR A 47 9.82 -2.12 -3.74
C TYR A 47 10.01 -2.18 -2.22
N MET A 48 10.00 -3.40 -1.69
CA MET A 48 10.19 -3.72 -0.27
C MET A 48 11.53 -3.18 0.23
N GLY A 49 11.51 -2.47 1.35
CA GLY A 49 12.69 -1.87 1.98
C GLY A 49 13.28 -0.66 1.24
N ARG A 50 12.57 -0.13 0.23
CA ARG A 50 12.95 1.07 -0.51
C ARG A 50 11.84 2.11 -0.44
N ASP A 51 10.63 1.71 -0.80
CA ASP A 51 9.52 2.65 -0.97
C ASP A 51 8.67 2.71 0.30
N THR A 52 8.14 3.90 0.57
CA THR A 52 7.28 4.19 1.72
C THR A 52 5.98 4.80 1.24
N VAL A 53 4.90 4.55 1.97
CA VAL A 53 3.56 5.09 1.68
C VAL A 53 3.02 5.82 2.90
N GLU A 54 2.24 6.88 2.66
CA GLU A 54 1.47 7.53 3.73
C GLU A 54 0.10 6.87 3.81
N ILE A 55 -0.19 6.28 4.97
CA ILE A 55 -1.47 5.65 5.27
C ILE A 55 -2.22 6.41 6.36
N GLU A 56 -3.54 6.28 6.34
CA GLU A 56 -4.44 6.73 7.38
C GLU A 56 -5.03 5.50 8.07
N ARG A 57 -4.71 5.33 9.36
CA ARG A 57 -5.34 4.33 10.25
C ARG A 57 -6.24 5.06 11.26
N PRO A 58 -7.42 4.52 11.63
CA PRO A 58 -8.22 5.06 12.73
C PRO A 58 -7.41 5.16 14.02
#